data_AF-A0AAV3Z1B0-F1
#
_entry.id   AF-A0AAV3Z1B0-F1
#
_cell.length_a   1.000
_cell.length_b   1.000
_cell.length_c   1.000
_cell.angle_alpha   90.00
_cell.angle_beta   90.00
_cell.angle_gamma   90.00
#
_symmetry.space_group_name_H-M   'P 1'
#
loop_
_entity.id
_entity.type
_entity.pdbx_description
1 polymer ?
#
loop_
_entity_poly.entity_id
_entity_poly.type
_entity_poly.pdbx_seq_one_letter_code
_entity_poly.pdbx_strand_id
1 'polypeptide(L)'
;MMRENRHMPQLMKRMEQRFASKHVRETALIRFQTAKQRIEETIEDWAAERLHHLALYAFEEDAGAGLWKRDIKQIVLKFCTGCADREAGFKAANMRPESLEEATTYIYLPVPV
;
A
#
# COMPACT_ATOMS: atom_id res chain seq x y z
N MET A 1 -1.39 41.48 35.41
CA MET A 1 -1.41 41.32 33.95
C MET A 1 -1.10 39.86 33.64
N MET A 2 -2.12 39.02 33.42
CA MET A 2 -1.90 37.60 33.12
C MET A 2 -1.49 37.47 31.66
N ARG A 3 -0.30 36.91 31.41
CA ARG A 3 0.11 36.48 30.08
C ARG A 3 -0.79 35.31 29.69
N GLU A 4 -1.82 35.62 28.93
CA GLU A 4 -2.73 34.66 28.33
C GLU A 4 -1.92 33.60 27.58
N ASN A 5 -2.05 32.35 28.02
CA ASN A 5 -1.20 31.23 27.63
C ASN A 5 -1.62 30.70 26.25
N ARG A 6 -1.49 31.53 25.20
CA ARG A 6 -1.93 31.24 23.81
C ARG A 6 -1.17 30.07 23.16
N HIS A 7 -0.12 29.57 23.80
CA HIS A 7 0.68 28.46 23.31
C HIS A 7 0.04 27.09 23.57
N MET A 8 -0.72 26.92 24.66
CA MET A 8 -1.32 25.63 24.99
C MET A 8 -2.37 25.16 23.96
N PRO A 9 -3.31 26.02 23.48
CA PRO A 9 -4.26 25.62 22.45
C PRO A 9 -3.59 25.30 21.10
N GLN A 10 -2.52 26.03 20.74
CA GLN A 10 -1.77 25.78 19.51
C GLN A 10 -0.96 24.49 19.58
N LEU A 11 -0.38 24.19 20.75
CA LEU A 11 0.34 22.94 21.01
C LEU A 11 -0.63 21.75 20.98
N MET A 12 -1.77 21.87 21.65
CA MET A 12 -2.84 20.85 21.63
C MET A 12 -3.30 20.56 20.20
N LYS A 13 -3.60 21.60 19.41
CA LYS A 13 -4.00 21.45 18.00
C LYS A 13 -2.92 20.74 17.16
N ARG A 14 -1.64 21.06 17.35
CA ARG A 14 -0.53 20.39 16.64
C ARG A 14 -0.38 18.93 17.08
N MET A 15 -0.59 18.64 18.36
CA MET A 15 -0.57 17.27 18.88
C MET A 15 -1.74 16.47 18.31
N GLU A 16 -2.97 16.98 18.38
CA GLU A 16 -4.16 16.35 17.81
C GLU A 16 -3.98 16.04 16.33
N GLN A 17 -3.49 17.01 15.55
CA GLN A 17 -3.19 16.81 14.13
C GLN A 17 -2.16 15.71 13.90
N ARG A 18 -1.07 15.69 14.69
CA ARG A 18 0.00 14.70 14.56
C ARG A 18 -0.41 13.29 15.01
N PHE A 19 -1.20 13.18 16.07
CA PHE A 19 -1.68 11.89 16.56
C PHE A 19 -2.75 11.33 15.64
N ALA A 20 -3.68 12.17 15.17
CA ALA A 20 -4.70 11.76 14.19
C ALA A 20 -4.04 11.32 12.88
N SER A 21 -3.08 12.08 12.34
CA SER A 21 -2.39 11.71 11.10
C SER A 21 -1.60 10.40 11.24
N LYS A 22 -0.90 10.21 12.36
CA LYS A 22 -0.13 8.98 12.61
C LYS A 22 -1.02 7.74 12.70
N HIS A 23 -2.16 7.82 13.42
CA HIS A 23 -3.12 6.71 13.49
C HIS A 23 -3.73 6.37 12.13
N VAL A 24 -4.02 7.38 11.30
CA VAL A 24 -4.52 7.17 9.94
C VAL A 24 -3.48 6.43 9.09
N ARG A 25 -2.20 6.81 9.18
CA ARG A 25 -1.10 6.15 8.46
C ARG A 25 -0.87 4.70 8.91
N GLU A 26 -0.78 4.45 10.21
CA GLU A 26 -0.59 3.10 10.75
C GLU A 26 -1.74 2.17 10.31
N THR A 27 -2.96 2.69 10.34
CA THR A 27 -4.15 1.97 9.85
C THR A 27 -4.06 1.69 8.34
N ALA A 28 -3.62 2.67 7.53
CA ALA A 28 -3.45 2.49 6.10
C ALA A 28 -2.36 1.45 5.76
N LEU A 29 -1.23 1.47 6.46
CA LEU A 29 -0.16 0.50 6.31
C LEU A 29 -0.63 -0.92 6.67
N ILE A 30 -1.36 -1.08 7.77
CA ILE A 30 -1.93 -2.38 8.16
C ILE A 30 -2.92 -2.87 7.10
N ARG A 31 -3.79 -1.99 6.59
CA ARG A 31 -4.74 -2.34 5.52
C ARG A 31 -4.00 -2.80 4.26
N PHE A 32 -2.95 -2.10 3.85
CA PHE A 32 -2.10 -2.52 2.73
C PHE A 32 -1.44 -3.88 3.00
N GLN A 33 -0.79 -4.07 4.16
CA GLN A 33 -0.07 -5.30 4.51
C GLN A 33 -0.97 -6.53 4.62
N THR A 34 -2.22 -6.34 5.04
CA THR A 34 -3.20 -7.42 5.22
C THR A 34 -4.06 -7.68 3.99
N ALA A 35 -4.00 -6.81 2.98
CA ALA A 35 -4.85 -6.93 1.80
C ALA A 35 -4.63 -8.24 1.03
N LYS A 36 -5.70 -8.82 0.50
CA LYS A 36 -5.69 -9.98 -0.38
C LYS A 36 -6.78 -9.77 -1.43
N GLN A 37 -6.56 -10.24 -2.65
CA GLN A 37 -7.55 -10.26 -3.72
C GLN A 37 -8.85 -10.90 -3.22
N ARG A 38 -9.99 -10.30 -3.55
CA ARG A 38 -11.31 -10.87 -3.26
C ARG A 38 -11.64 -11.95 -4.28
N ILE A 39 -12.51 -12.90 -3.93
CA ILE A 39 -12.81 -14.05 -4.80
C ILE A 39 -13.44 -13.60 -6.12
N GLU A 40 -14.27 -12.57 -6.05
CA GLU A 40 -15.01 -11.97 -7.16
C GLU A 40 -14.25 -10.83 -7.88
N GLU A 41 -13.06 -10.47 -7.40
CA GLU A 41 -12.24 -9.38 -7.95
C GLU A 41 -11.33 -9.93 -9.04
N THR A 42 -11.27 -9.25 -10.19
CA THR A 42 -10.32 -9.61 -11.25
C THR A 42 -8.88 -9.30 -10.83
N ILE A 43 -7.91 -9.86 -11.54
CA ILE A 43 -6.50 -9.57 -11.26
C ILE A 43 -6.19 -8.11 -11.56
N GLU A 44 -6.82 -7.54 -12.60
CA GLU A 44 -6.71 -6.16 -13.00
C GLU A 44 -7.28 -5.21 -11.94
N ASP A 45 -8.48 -5.48 -11.42
CA ASP A 45 -9.10 -4.66 -10.37
C ASP A 45 -8.29 -4.72 -9.07
N TRP A 46 -7.71 -5.89 -8.77
CA TRP A 46 -6.79 -6.05 -7.65
C TRP A 46 -5.51 -5.23 -7.84
N ALA A 47 -4.88 -5.32 -9.02
CA ALA A 47 -3.62 -4.65 -9.35
C ALA A 47 -3.76 -3.12 -9.42
N ALA A 48 -4.69 -2.66 -10.25
CA ALA A 48 -4.76 -1.28 -10.72
C ALA A 48 -5.58 -0.40 -9.77
N GLU A 49 -6.67 -0.92 -9.22
CA GLU A 49 -7.57 -0.10 -8.41
C GLU A 49 -7.25 -0.25 -6.93
N ARG A 50 -7.51 -1.42 -6.36
CA ARG A 50 -7.57 -1.51 -4.90
C ARG A 50 -6.21 -1.48 -4.24
N LEU A 51 -5.25 -2.25 -4.76
CA LEU A 51 -3.92 -2.29 -4.16
C LEU A 51 -3.18 -0.96 -4.34
N HIS A 52 -3.35 -0.31 -5.50
CA HIS A 52 -2.79 1.02 -5.76
C HIS A 52 -3.37 2.07 -4.80
N HIS A 53 -4.69 2.09 -4.61
CA HIS A 53 -5.32 2.98 -3.64
C HIS A 53 -4.82 2.76 -2.22
N LEU A 54 -4.71 1.51 -1.77
CA LEU A 54 -4.18 1.20 -0.44
C LEU A 54 -2.72 1.64 -0.27
N ALA A 55 -1.91 1.51 -1.31
CA ALA A 55 -0.53 1.95 -1.31
C ALA A 55 -0.41 3.48 -1.20
N LEU A 56 -1.24 4.23 -1.96
CA LEU A 56 -1.25 5.70 -1.90
C LEU A 56 -1.44 6.22 -0.47
N TYR A 57 -2.41 5.66 0.27
CA TYR A 57 -2.65 6.06 1.66
C TYR A 57 -1.59 5.53 2.64
N ALA A 58 -0.97 4.38 2.37
CA ALA A 58 0.05 3.82 3.23
C ALA A 58 1.40 4.58 3.14
N PHE A 59 1.68 5.17 1.97
CA PHE A 59 2.98 5.78 1.64
C PHE A 59 2.91 7.31 1.39
N GLU A 60 1.77 7.96 1.67
CA GLU A 60 1.48 9.38 1.36
C GLU A 60 2.51 10.39 1.90
N GLU A 61 3.16 10.14 3.04
CA GLU A 61 4.19 11.05 3.59
C GLU A 61 5.50 11.08 2.79
N ASP A 62 5.77 10.06 1.96
CA ASP A 62 6.95 10.02 1.08
C ASP A 62 6.70 10.76 -0.26
N ALA A 63 5.48 11.25 -0.50
CA ALA A 63 5.04 11.86 -1.77
C ALA A 63 5.70 13.20 -2.13
N GLY A 64 6.54 13.78 -1.26
CA GLY A 64 7.41 14.92 -1.60
C GLY A 64 8.43 14.59 -2.70
N ALA A 65 8.70 13.31 -2.94
CA ALA A 65 9.47 12.82 -4.07
C ALA A 65 8.83 11.51 -4.53
N GLY A 66 8.07 11.54 -5.62
CA GLY A 66 7.13 10.49 -6.04
C GLY A 66 7.55 9.04 -5.79
N LEU A 67 6.56 8.21 -5.40
CA LEU A 67 6.60 6.74 -5.24
C LEU A 67 7.99 6.15 -5.50
N TRP A 68 8.83 6.15 -4.47
CA TRP A 68 10.21 5.69 -4.63
C TRP A 68 10.24 4.23 -5.04
N LYS A 69 11.32 3.81 -5.73
CA LYS A 69 11.57 2.42 -6.15
C LYS A 69 11.42 1.38 -5.03
N ARG A 70 11.45 1.78 -3.75
CA ARG A 70 11.20 0.91 -2.60
C ARG A 70 9.72 0.55 -2.47
N ASP A 71 8.82 1.48 -2.76
CA ASP A 71 7.38 1.30 -2.58
C ASP A 71 6.81 0.43 -3.70
N ILE A 72 7.29 0.60 -4.94
CA ILE A 72 6.88 -0.28 -6.04
C ILE A 72 7.23 -1.76 -5.78
N LYS A 73 8.40 -2.05 -5.20
CA LYS A 73 8.77 -3.43 -4.83
C LYS A 73 7.82 -4.02 -3.78
N GLN A 74 7.42 -3.21 -2.80
CA GLN A 74 6.46 -3.64 -1.78
C GLN A 74 5.07 -3.87 -2.40
N ILE A 75 4.64 -3.00 -3.32
CA ILE A 75 3.38 -3.11 -4.04
C ILE A 75 3.36 -4.38 -4.90
N VAL A 76 4.40 -4.61 -5.70
CA VAL A 76 4.50 -5.79 -6.57
C VAL A 76 4.56 -7.09 -5.76
N LEU A 77 5.36 -7.14 -4.69
CA LEU A 77 5.39 -8.30 -3.80
C LEU A 77 4.02 -8.54 -3.15
N LYS A 78 3.34 -7.47 -2.74
CA LYS A 78 2.02 -7.56 -2.12
C LYS A 78 0.94 -8.02 -3.10
N PHE A 79 1.03 -7.59 -4.35
CA PHE A 79 0.17 -8.04 -5.44
C PHE A 79 0.28 -9.56 -5.63
N CYS A 80 1.50 -10.07 -5.81
CA CYS A 80 1.75 -11.49 -6.02
C CYS A 80 1.32 -12.33 -4.80
N THR A 81 1.71 -11.93 -3.59
CA THR A 81 1.40 -12.70 -2.36
C THR A 81 -0.04 -12.56 -1.89
N GLY A 82 -0.74 -11.52 -2.34
CA GLY A 82 -2.15 -11.28 -2.07
C GLY A 82 -3.09 -11.93 -3.08
N CYS A 83 -2.58 -12.53 -4.15
CA CYS A 83 -3.37 -13.15 -5.21
C CYS A 83 -4.30 -14.26 -4.67
N ALA A 84 -5.51 -14.34 -5.23
CA ALA A 84 -6.48 -15.37 -4.90
C ALA A 84 -5.98 -16.76 -5.35
N ASP A 85 -5.41 -16.82 -6.55
CA ASP A 85 -4.60 -17.96 -6.99
C ASP A 85 -3.20 -17.86 -6.37
N ARG A 86 -3.01 -18.60 -5.28
CA ARG A 86 -1.76 -18.62 -4.53
C ARG A 86 -0.61 -19.22 -5.33
N GLU A 87 -0.88 -20.17 -6.20
CA GLU A 87 0.16 -20.85 -6.98
C GLU A 87 0.68 -19.92 -8.07
N ALA A 88 -0.22 -19.32 -8.83
CA ALA A 88 0.13 -18.31 -9.83
C ALA A 88 0.83 -17.10 -9.19
N GLY A 89 0.33 -16.64 -8.04
CA GLY A 89 0.95 -15.55 -7.27
C GLY A 89 2.36 -15.89 -6.77
N PHE A 90 2.57 -17.09 -6.22
CA PHE A 90 3.89 -17.53 -5.76
C PHE A 90 4.88 -17.67 -6.92
N LYS A 91 4.45 -18.25 -8.03
CA LYS A 91 5.24 -18.33 -9.26
C LYS A 91 5.64 -16.93 -9.74
N ALA A 92 4.68 -16.02 -9.87
CA ALA A 92 4.94 -14.65 -10.30
C ALA A 92 5.93 -13.94 -9.37
N ALA A 93 5.82 -14.12 -8.04
CA ALA A 93 6.79 -13.56 -7.11
C ALA A 93 8.23 -14.09 -7.33
N ASN A 94 8.39 -15.37 -7.67
CA ASN A 94 9.70 -15.98 -7.94
C ASN A 94 10.34 -15.51 -9.25
N MET A 95 9.54 -15.03 -10.20
CA MET A 95 10.04 -14.41 -11.44
C MET A 95 10.61 -12.99 -11.20
N ARG A 96 10.47 -12.45 -9.98
CA ARG A 96 10.99 -11.15 -9.54
C ARG A 96 10.55 -9.97 -10.44
N PRO A 97 9.25 -9.78 -10.68
CA PRO A 97 8.75 -8.67 -11.47
C PRO A 97 9.15 -7.32 -10.87
N GLU A 98 9.47 -6.37 -11.74
CA GLU A 98 9.81 -4.98 -11.37
C GLU A 98 8.60 -4.05 -11.45
N SER A 99 7.50 -4.51 -12.07
CA SER A 99 6.26 -3.76 -12.23
C SER A 99 5.01 -4.62 -12.01
N LEU A 100 3.86 -3.98 -11.79
CA LEU A 100 2.57 -4.67 -11.72
C LEU A 100 2.18 -5.32 -13.04
N GLU A 101 2.49 -4.66 -14.17
CA GLU A 101 2.22 -5.20 -15.51
C GLU A 101 2.98 -6.50 -15.77
N GLU A 102 4.26 -6.52 -15.39
CA GLU A 102 5.10 -7.72 -15.51
C GLU A 102 4.59 -8.83 -14.58
N ALA A 103 4.23 -8.48 -13.34
CA ALA A 103 3.66 -9.44 -12.40
C ALA A 103 2.33 -10.04 -12.91
N THR A 104 1.44 -9.22 -13.47
CA THR A 104 0.18 -9.67 -14.09
C THR A 104 0.46 -10.61 -15.25
N THR A 105 1.44 -10.29 -16.09
CA THR A 105 1.88 -11.19 -17.19
C THR A 105 2.31 -12.55 -16.64
N TYR A 106 3.09 -12.59 -15.56
CA TYR A 106 3.55 -13.83 -14.96
C TYR A 106 2.44 -14.66 -14.29
N ILE A 107 1.41 -14.00 -13.76
CA ILE A 107 0.22 -14.69 -13.22
C ILE A 107 -0.52 -15.42 -14.34
N TYR A 108 -0.64 -14.80 -15.52
CA TYR A 108 -1.31 -15.41 -16.67
C TYR A 108 -0.46 -16.45 -17.41
N LEU A 109 0.84 -16.57 -17.13
CA LEU A 109 1.66 -17.59 -17.75
C LEU A 109 1.20 -18.99 -17.31
N PRO A 110 0.90 -19.91 -18.23
CA PRO A 110 0.55 -21.28 -17.89
C PRO A 110 1.66 -21.93 -17.07
N VAL A 111 1.30 -22.75 -16.08
CA VAL A 111 2.25 -23.58 -15.36
C VAL A 111 2.75 -24.65 -16.33
N PRO A 112 4.06 -24.78 -16.60
CA PRO A 112 4.55 -25.90 -17.37
C PRO A 112 4.20 -27.19 -16.62
N VAL A 113 3.44 -28.06 -17.29
CA VAL A 113 3.03 -29.39 -16.81
C VAL A 113 4.22 -30.31 -16.70
#